data_AF-A0A9N9NTZ4-F1
#
_entry.id   AF-A0A9N9NTZ4-F1
#
_cell.length_a   1.000
_cell.length_b   1.000
_cell.length_c   1.000
_cell.angle_alpha   90.00
_cell.angle_beta   90.00
_cell.angle_gamma   90.00
#
_symmetry.space_group_name_H-M   'P 1'
#
loop_
_entity.id
_entity.type
_entity.pdbx_description
1 polymer ?
#
loop_
_entity_poly.entity_id
_entity_poly.type
_entity_poly.pdbx_seq_one_letter_code
_entity_poly.pdbx_strand_id
1 'polypeptide(L)'
;MKTLRPIANSSRNTTLIDYREKLVPNPQKTPRQLFKIIQSQSGRNNQGKITTRHQGGRHKRFYRIIDFKRYEKDNVEGKVKSIEYDPNRNSFISLISYQDGSFAFIIAPEGLKVNDKVMSGENENIPLRVGNNLPLRYIPVNTPIHNLELKPKKGGQLIRGAGTYAEIIGKEESNNYVL
;
A
#
# COMPACT_ATOMS: atom_id res chain seq x y z
N MET A 1 19.57 2.90 -6.15
CA MET A 1 19.92 1.63 -5.46
C MET A 1 21.29 1.78 -4.83
N LYS A 2 21.55 1.11 -3.71
CA LYS A 2 22.82 1.22 -2.97
C LYS A 2 23.56 -0.11 -2.98
N THR A 3 24.72 -0.14 -3.63
CA THR A 3 25.63 -1.30 -3.61
C THR A 3 26.58 -1.18 -2.42
N LEU A 4 26.76 -2.27 -1.66
CA LEU A 4 27.69 -2.28 -0.54
C LEU A 4 29.14 -2.40 -1.03
N ARG A 5 30.08 -1.80 -0.29
CA ARG A 5 31.51 -2.01 -0.53
C ARG A 5 31.87 -3.47 -0.23
N PRO A 6 32.68 -4.13 -1.09
CA PRO A 6 33.00 -5.56 -0.99
C PRO A 6 34.04 -5.87 0.10
N ILE A 7 33.76 -5.48 1.35
CA ILE A 7 34.67 -5.66 2.50
C ILE A 7 34.72 -7.14 2.92
N ALA A 8 33.57 -7.82 2.88
CA ALA A 8 33.43 -9.24 3.16
C ALA A 8 32.83 -9.99 1.96
N ASN A 9 33.05 -11.30 1.87
CA ASN A 9 32.53 -12.12 0.77
C ASN A 9 30.99 -12.00 0.60
N SER A 10 30.24 -11.91 1.70
CA SER A 10 28.79 -11.69 1.67
C SER A 10 28.39 -10.34 1.04
N SER A 11 29.21 -9.31 1.18
CA SER A 11 28.88 -7.95 0.72
C SER A 11 29.11 -7.72 -0.78
N ARG A 12 29.89 -8.57 -1.47
CA ARG A 12 30.35 -8.33 -2.85
C ARG A 12 29.22 -8.11 -3.86
N ASN A 13 28.14 -8.88 -3.77
CA ASN A 13 26.99 -8.81 -4.67
C ASN A 13 25.73 -8.27 -3.97
N THR A 14 25.88 -7.66 -2.80
CA THR A 14 24.73 -7.18 -2.03
C THR A 14 24.29 -5.80 -2.53
N THR A 15 23.08 -5.75 -3.11
CA THR A 15 22.40 -4.52 -3.51
C THR A 15 21.20 -4.27 -2.60
N LEU A 16 21.07 -3.06 -2.08
CA LEU A 16 19.98 -2.63 -1.23
C LEU A 16 19.19 -1.49 -1.87
N ILE A 17 17.94 -1.33 -1.43
CA ILE A 17 17.16 -0.13 -1.73
C ILE A 17 17.76 1.03 -0.95
N ASP A 18 17.88 2.20 -1.58
CA ASP A 18 18.22 3.41 -0.83
C ASP A 18 16.99 3.95 -0.13
N TYR A 19 16.78 3.49 1.11
CA TYR A 19 15.63 3.88 1.90
C TYR A 19 15.64 5.36 2.29
N ARG A 20 16.79 6.03 2.30
CA ARG A 20 16.86 7.46 2.66
C ARG A 20 16.23 8.34 1.59
N GLU A 21 16.32 7.93 0.34
CA GLU A 21 15.70 8.63 -0.79
C GLU A 21 14.19 8.39 -0.87
N LYS A 22 13.72 7.22 -0.42
CA LYS A 22 12.32 6.78 -0.63
C LYS A 22 11.42 6.95 0.60
N LEU A 23 11.97 6.85 1.80
CA LEU A 23 11.19 6.90 3.03
C LEU A 23 11.30 8.27 3.68
N VAL A 24 10.17 8.75 4.18
CA VAL A 24 10.09 9.95 4.98
C VAL A 24 9.36 9.58 6.27
N PRO A 25 10.08 9.38 7.39
CA PRO A 25 9.46 8.95 8.64
C PRO A 25 8.53 10.03 9.19
N ASN A 26 7.48 9.62 9.90
CA ASN A 26 6.62 10.56 10.60
C ASN A 26 7.41 11.20 11.76
N PRO A 27 7.49 12.54 11.85
CA PRO A 27 8.11 13.19 13.01
C PRO A 27 7.30 12.95 14.29
N GLN A 28 6.00 12.71 14.17
CA GLN A 28 5.12 12.40 15.29
C GLN A 28 4.90 10.89 15.44
N LYS A 29 4.46 10.47 16.62
CA LYS A 29 4.16 9.06 16.89
C LYS A 29 2.89 8.64 16.16
N THR A 30 2.99 7.64 15.29
CA THR A 30 1.83 7.04 14.63
C THR A 30 0.88 6.41 15.66
N PRO A 31 -0.45 6.56 15.51
CA PRO A 31 -1.42 5.99 16.45
C PRO A 31 -1.25 4.48 16.62
N ARG A 32 -1.19 4.02 17.88
CA ARG A 32 -1.00 2.60 18.23
C ARG A 32 -2.12 1.70 17.69
N GLN A 33 -3.33 2.25 17.52
CA GLN A 33 -4.51 1.54 17.02
C GLN A 33 -4.31 0.99 15.60
N LEU A 34 -3.40 1.57 14.81
CA LEU A 34 -3.08 1.10 13.46
C LEU A 34 -2.10 -0.09 13.43
N PHE A 35 -1.66 -0.57 14.59
CA PHE A 35 -0.72 -1.68 14.72
C PHE A 35 -1.35 -2.87 15.45
N LYS A 36 -1.19 -4.07 14.89
CA LYS A 36 -1.60 -5.34 15.52
C LYS A 36 -0.43 -6.31 15.56
N ILE A 37 -0.28 -7.08 16.62
CA ILE A 37 0.77 -8.11 16.68
C ILE A 37 0.43 -9.24 15.69
N ILE A 38 1.40 -9.64 14.85
CA ILE A 38 1.28 -10.84 14.02
C ILE A 38 2.07 -11.97 14.66
N GLN A 39 1.36 -13.01 15.09
CA GLN A 39 1.99 -14.24 15.54
C GLN A 39 2.58 -15.01 14.35
N SER A 40 3.79 -15.55 14.51
CA SER A 40 4.40 -16.41 13.49
C SER A 40 3.87 -17.83 13.65
N GLN A 41 3.35 -18.41 12.57
CA GLN A 41 2.96 -19.83 12.54
C GLN A 41 4.11 -20.75 12.07
N SER A 42 5.19 -20.18 11.51
CA SER A 42 6.36 -20.92 11.04
C SER A 42 6.00 -22.09 10.09
N GLY A 43 5.05 -21.85 9.19
CA GLY A 43 4.63 -22.83 8.17
C GLY A 43 3.75 -23.97 8.67
N ARG A 44 3.30 -23.94 9.94
CA ARG A 44 2.46 -24.98 10.55
C ARG A 44 0.98 -24.68 10.44
N ASN A 45 0.16 -25.71 10.25
CA ASN A 45 -1.30 -25.62 10.29
C ASN A 45 -1.85 -25.72 11.73
N ASN A 46 -3.17 -25.75 11.87
CA ASN A 46 -3.88 -25.90 13.16
C ASN A 46 -3.58 -27.22 13.90
N GLN A 47 -3.13 -28.27 13.21
CA GLN A 47 -2.69 -29.53 13.81
C GLN A 47 -1.20 -29.51 14.23
N GLY A 48 -0.50 -28.39 14.02
CA GLY A 48 0.95 -28.29 14.28
C GLY A 48 1.84 -28.93 13.22
N LYS A 49 1.27 -29.46 12.12
CA LYS A 49 2.03 -30.08 11.03
C LYS A 49 2.55 -29.01 10.07
N ILE A 50 3.78 -29.19 9.57
CA ILE A 50 4.36 -28.30 8.56
C ILE A 50 3.63 -28.55 7.23
N THR A 51 2.79 -27.59 6.82
CA THR A 51 2.12 -27.62 5.52
C THR A 51 2.83 -26.74 4.50
N THR A 52 3.45 -25.66 4.95
CA THR A 52 4.25 -24.76 4.10
C THR A 52 5.71 -24.85 4.52
N ARG A 53 6.57 -25.34 3.61
CA ARG A 53 8.01 -25.47 3.87
C ARG A 53 8.73 -24.11 3.78
N HIS A 54 9.96 -24.05 4.29
CA HIS A 54 10.86 -22.89 4.25
C HIS A 54 10.31 -21.61 4.95
N GLN A 55 9.42 -21.77 5.93
CA GLN A 55 8.88 -20.69 6.73
C GLN A 55 9.28 -20.86 8.20
N GLY A 56 9.98 -19.88 8.78
CA GLY A 56 10.41 -19.92 10.18
C GLY A 56 11.42 -18.82 10.53
N GLY A 57 11.74 -18.67 11.82
CA GLY A 57 12.86 -17.82 12.28
C GLY A 57 12.74 -16.31 12.04
N ARG A 58 11.56 -15.79 11.70
CA ARG A 58 11.41 -14.36 11.41
C ARG A 58 11.53 -13.49 12.67
N HIS A 59 12.11 -12.29 12.50
CA HIS A 59 12.01 -11.23 13.51
C HIS A 59 10.54 -10.89 13.80
N LYS A 60 10.23 -10.50 15.05
CA LYS A 60 8.88 -10.08 15.44
C LYS A 60 8.42 -8.89 14.59
N ARG A 61 7.19 -8.96 14.07
CA ARG A 61 6.60 -7.93 13.20
C ARG A 61 5.24 -7.53 13.74
N PHE A 62 4.91 -6.26 13.55
CA PHE A 62 3.55 -5.74 13.74
C PHE A 62 2.88 -5.60 12.38
N TYR A 63 1.64 -6.04 12.29
CA TYR A 63 0.74 -5.75 11.18
C TYR A 63 0.40 -4.29 11.23
N ARG A 64 0.57 -3.62 10.10
CA ARG A 64 0.01 -2.30 9.88
C ARG A 64 -1.34 -2.45 9.20
N ILE A 65 -2.37 -1.95 9.86
CA ILE A 65 -3.75 -1.94 9.36
C ILE A 65 -3.81 -0.92 8.22
N ILE A 66 -3.78 -1.43 6.99
CA ILE A 66 -3.99 -0.63 5.79
C ILE A 66 -5.49 -0.55 5.51
N ASP A 67 -5.94 0.64 5.14
CA ASP A 67 -7.24 0.85 4.54
C ASP A 67 -7.20 0.52 3.03
N PHE A 68 -7.58 -0.71 2.71
CA PHE A 68 -7.75 -1.15 1.32
C PHE A 68 -9.12 -0.76 0.74
N LYS A 69 -10.05 -0.32 1.58
CA LYS A 69 -11.44 -0.09 1.24
C LYS A 69 -11.68 1.35 0.82
N ARG A 70 -11.10 2.30 1.57
CA ARG A 70 -11.06 3.73 1.26
C ARG A 70 -12.42 4.41 1.03
N TYR A 71 -13.53 3.79 1.44
CA TYR A 71 -14.88 4.36 1.33
C TYR A 71 -15.36 5.01 2.65
N GLU A 72 -14.69 4.76 3.78
CA GLU A 72 -15.11 5.25 5.10
C GLU A 72 -14.89 6.77 5.27
N LYS A 73 -14.05 7.36 4.42
CA LYS A 73 -13.65 8.78 4.46
C LYS A 73 -13.94 9.49 3.14
N ASP A 74 -15.02 9.10 2.48
CA ASP A 74 -15.41 9.70 1.20
C ASP A 74 -15.68 11.19 1.31
N ASN A 75 -15.16 11.94 0.34
CA ASN A 75 -15.16 13.40 0.26
C ASN A 75 -14.44 14.11 1.42
N VAL A 76 -13.69 13.38 2.26
CA VAL A 76 -12.83 13.97 3.29
C VAL A 76 -11.41 14.06 2.75
N GLU A 77 -10.86 15.27 2.71
CA GLU A 77 -9.49 15.47 2.28
C GLU A 77 -8.51 15.01 3.38
N GLY A 78 -7.56 14.16 2.99
CA GLY A 78 -6.44 13.72 3.80
C GLY A 78 -5.13 14.33 3.32
N LYS A 79 -4.17 14.48 4.24
CA LYS A 79 -2.81 14.93 3.96
C LYS A 79 -1.82 13.81 4.24
N VAL A 80 -0.90 13.56 3.32
CA VAL A 80 0.19 12.59 3.53
C VAL A 80 1.15 13.12 4.59
N LYS A 81 1.32 12.37 5.68
CA LYS A 81 2.22 12.71 6.79
C LYS A 81 3.60 12.07 6.66
N SER A 82 3.65 10.82 6.22
CA SER A 82 4.88 10.04 6.12
C SER A 82 4.77 8.98 5.04
N ILE A 83 5.93 8.54 4.55
CA ILE A 83 6.09 7.37 3.67
C ILE A 83 7.01 6.40 4.40
N GLU A 84 6.49 5.23 4.74
CA GLU A 84 7.11 4.29 5.67
C GLU A 84 7.39 2.94 5.02
N TYR A 85 8.44 2.28 5.51
CA TYR A 85 8.73 0.90 5.19
C TYR A 85 7.77 -0.05 5.90
N ASP A 86 7.26 -1.06 5.20
CA ASP A 86 6.48 -2.15 5.80
C ASP A 86 7.12 -3.54 5.73
N PRO A 87 7.34 -4.24 6.86
CA PRO A 87 7.94 -5.56 6.83
C PRO A 87 6.96 -6.68 6.44
N ASN A 88 5.67 -6.38 6.19
CA ASN A 88 4.66 -7.40 5.86
C ASN A 88 4.30 -7.41 4.37
N ARG A 89 4.86 -6.50 3.57
CA ARG A 89 4.64 -6.39 2.13
C ARG A 89 5.85 -5.74 1.46
N ASN A 90 5.92 -5.84 0.14
CA ASN A 90 7.03 -5.25 -0.60
C ASN A 90 6.83 -3.75 -0.87
N SER A 91 5.57 -3.28 -0.97
CA SER A 91 5.24 -1.88 -1.23
C SER A 91 5.47 -1.01 0.01
N PHE A 92 5.82 0.26 -0.22
CA PHE A 92 5.78 1.26 0.84
C PHE A 92 4.34 1.63 1.18
N ILE A 93 4.17 2.24 2.34
CA ILE A 93 2.87 2.72 2.82
C ILE A 93 2.96 4.19 3.17
N SER A 94 1.84 4.89 3.04
CA SER A 94 1.73 6.28 3.43
C SER A 94 0.77 6.42 4.60
N LEU A 95 1.17 7.18 5.61
CA LEU A 95 0.25 7.59 6.68
C LEU A 95 -0.51 8.83 6.22
N ILE A 96 -1.82 8.74 6.21
CA ILE A 96 -2.72 9.85 5.90
C ILE A 96 -3.31 10.37 7.21
N SER A 97 -3.28 11.69 7.38
CA SER A 97 -4.07 12.39 8.39
C SER A 97 -5.24 13.08 7.72
N TYR A 98 -6.45 12.75 8.14
CA TYR A 98 -7.66 13.39 7.64
C TYR A 98 -7.99 14.65 8.45
N GLN A 99 -8.81 15.53 7.87
CA GLN A 99 -9.23 16.77 8.54
C GLN A 99 -10.05 16.52 9.82
N ASP A 100 -10.72 15.38 9.93
CA ASP A 100 -11.46 14.96 11.11
C ASP A 100 -10.58 14.45 12.27
N GLY A 101 -9.24 14.49 12.12
CA GLY A 101 -8.27 14.04 13.11
C GLY A 101 -8.00 12.52 13.08
N SER A 102 -8.66 11.78 12.19
CA SER A 102 -8.40 10.35 12.02
C SER A 102 -7.14 10.09 11.19
N PHE A 103 -6.57 8.90 11.35
CA PHE A 103 -5.39 8.46 10.61
C PHE A 103 -5.64 7.11 9.94
N ALA A 104 -5.13 6.93 8.72
CA ALA A 104 -5.15 5.65 8.04
C ALA A 104 -3.84 5.41 7.30
N PHE A 105 -3.44 4.14 7.17
CA PHE A 105 -2.40 3.76 6.24
C PHE A 105 -3.01 3.40 4.89
N ILE A 106 -2.40 3.87 3.81
CA ILE A 106 -2.67 3.42 2.45
C ILE A 106 -1.39 2.83 1.83
N ILE A 107 -1.52 2.05 0.75
CA ILE A 107 -0.34 1.75 -0.09
C ILE A 107 0.17 3.08 -0.67
N ALA A 108 1.48 3.28 -0.66
CA ALA A 108 2.08 4.46 -1.27
C ALA A 108 2.26 4.23 -2.79
N PRO A 109 1.47 4.90 -3.65
CA PRO A 109 1.72 4.87 -5.09
C PRO A 109 2.99 5.64 -5.44
N GLU A 110 3.53 5.34 -6.62
CA GLU A 110 4.66 6.06 -7.16
C GLU A 110 4.31 7.53 -7.44
N GLY A 111 5.21 8.44 -7.08
CA GLY A 111 5.02 9.88 -7.25
C GLY A 111 4.35 10.58 -6.07
N LEU A 112 3.75 9.86 -5.11
CA LEU A 112 3.15 10.46 -3.92
C LEU A 112 4.23 10.98 -2.97
N LYS A 113 4.09 12.24 -2.53
CA LYS A 113 5.03 12.92 -1.64
C LYS A 113 4.37 13.28 -0.31
N VAL A 114 5.20 13.56 0.69
CA VAL A 114 4.72 14.10 1.98
C VAL A 114 4.12 15.48 1.75
N ASN A 115 3.04 15.77 2.47
CA ASN A 115 2.16 16.94 2.33
C ASN A 115 1.21 16.94 1.15
N ASP A 116 1.27 15.96 0.25
CA ASP A 116 0.27 15.84 -0.82
C ASP A 116 -1.12 15.61 -0.23
N LYS A 117 -2.12 16.11 -0.96
CA LYS A 117 -3.54 15.97 -0.65
C LYS A 117 -4.09 14.73 -1.32
N VAL A 118 -4.77 13.90 -0.55
CA VAL A 118 -5.36 12.64 -0.98
C VAL A 118 -6.84 12.65 -0.63
N MET A 119 -7.68 12.23 -1.56
CA MET A 119 -9.12 12.20 -1.42
C MET A 119 -9.68 10.88 -1.97
N SER A 120 -10.77 10.41 -1.38
CA SER A 120 -11.56 9.28 -1.87
C SER A 120 -13.02 9.67 -2.04
N GLY A 121 -13.76 8.90 -2.84
CA GLY A 121 -15.21 9.02 -2.94
C GLY A 121 -15.80 8.47 -4.23
N GLU A 122 -17.13 8.41 -4.27
CA GLU A 122 -17.91 7.78 -5.32
C GLU A 122 -18.40 8.76 -6.41
N ASN A 123 -17.86 9.99 -6.44
CA ASN A 123 -18.32 11.10 -7.28
C ASN A 123 -17.25 11.55 -8.29
N GLU A 124 -17.69 12.11 -9.41
CA GLU A 124 -16.81 12.62 -10.50
C GLU A 124 -15.97 13.85 -10.08
N ASN A 125 -16.38 14.57 -9.04
CA ASN A 125 -15.70 15.77 -8.55
C ASN A 125 -14.30 15.49 -7.97
N ILE A 126 -13.91 14.22 -7.82
CA ILE A 126 -12.60 13.86 -7.28
C ILE A 126 -11.55 14.00 -8.39
N PRO A 127 -10.53 14.84 -8.19
CA PRO A 127 -9.54 15.06 -9.23
C PRO A 127 -8.69 13.80 -9.43
N LEU A 128 -8.43 13.46 -10.70
CA LEU A 128 -7.51 12.40 -11.11
C LEU A 128 -6.07 12.77 -10.77
N ARG A 129 -5.68 12.53 -9.52
CA ARG A 129 -4.33 12.77 -9.00
C ARG A 129 -3.79 11.50 -8.36
N VAL A 130 -2.47 11.36 -8.36
CA VAL A 130 -1.77 10.26 -7.71
C VAL A 130 -2.19 10.18 -6.23
N GLY A 131 -2.56 8.99 -5.78
CA GLY A 131 -3.01 8.74 -4.40
C GLY A 131 -4.51 8.84 -4.19
N ASN A 132 -5.26 9.49 -5.08
CA ASN A 132 -6.72 9.55 -4.98
C ASN A 132 -7.37 8.21 -5.32
N ASN A 133 -8.56 7.99 -4.76
CA ASN A 133 -9.33 6.78 -4.99
C ASN A 133 -10.72 7.13 -5.53
N LEU A 134 -11.10 6.52 -6.64
CA LEU A 134 -12.38 6.72 -7.29
C LEU A 134 -12.81 5.46 -8.06
N PRO A 135 -14.12 5.25 -8.26
CA PRO A 135 -14.65 4.17 -9.08
C PRO A 135 -14.12 4.19 -10.52
N LEU A 136 -13.93 2.99 -11.12
CA LEU A 136 -13.40 2.81 -12.48
C LEU A 136 -14.23 3.55 -13.56
N ARG A 137 -15.53 3.74 -13.34
CA ARG A 137 -16.39 4.51 -14.26
C ARG A 137 -15.86 5.92 -14.54
N TYR A 138 -15.21 6.56 -13.57
CA TYR A 138 -14.69 7.93 -13.70
C TYR A 138 -13.22 8.00 -14.11
N ILE A 139 -12.50 6.87 -14.16
CA ILE A 139 -11.10 6.84 -14.56
C ILE A 139 -11.02 6.68 -16.08
N PRO A 140 -10.31 7.54 -16.83
CA PRO A 140 -10.20 7.42 -18.28
C PRO A 140 -9.46 6.13 -18.66
N VAL A 141 -9.73 5.63 -19.87
CA VAL A 141 -8.95 4.53 -20.45
C VAL A 141 -7.48 4.93 -20.56
N ASN A 142 -6.59 3.95 -20.53
CA ASN A 142 -5.14 4.11 -20.56
C ASN A 142 -4.55 4.89 -19.36
N THR A 143 -5.26 4.88 -18.22
CA THR A 143 -4.75 5.46 -16.97
C THR A 143 -4.12 4.36 -16.10
N PRO A 144 -2.90 4.54 -15.58
CA PRO A 144 -2.27 3.58 -14.67
C PRO A 144 -2.98 3.58 -13.31
N ILE A 145 -3.42 2.41 -12.87
CA ILE A 145 -4.16 2.19 -11.63
C ILE A 145 -3.53 1.08 -10.79
N HIS A 146 -3.87 1.04 -9.50
CA HIS A 146 -3.41 0.03 -8.56
C HIS A 146 -4.47 -0.24 -7.49
N ASN A 147 -4.27 -1.28 -6.69
CA ASN A 147 -5.13 -1.63 -5.55
C ASN A 147 -6.62 -1.84 -5.93
N LEU A 148 -6.86 -2.70 -6.92
CA LEU A 148 -8.18 -2.94 -7.50
C LEU A 148 -9.00 -3.96 -6.72
N GLU A 149 -10.31 -3.73 -6.63
CA GLU A 149 -11.28 -4.65 -6.05
C GLU A 149 -11.87 -5.59 -7.12
N LEU A 150 -12.10 -6.87 -6.77
CA LEU A 150 -12.76 -7.81 -7.69
C LEU A 150 -14.29 -7.64 -7.70
N LYS A 151 -14.84 -7.18 -6.58
CA LYS A 151 -16.26 -6.89 -6.43
C LYS A 151 -16.41 -5.54 -5.74
N PRO A 152 -17.43 -4.73 -6.12
CA PRO A 152 -17.67 -3.46 -5.47
C PRO A 152 -17.70 -3.57 -3.95
N LYS A 153 -16.98 -2.66 -3.27
CA LYS A 153 -16.93 -2.52 -1.80
C LYS A 153 -16.27 -3.68 -1.05
N LYS A 154 -15.58 -4.61 -1.73
CA LYS A 154 -14.76 -5.65 -1.07
C LYS A 154 -13.37 -5.14 -0.69
N GLY A 155 -12.96 -3.99 -1.22
CA GLY A 155 -11.65 -3.40 -1.01
C GLY A 155 -10.59 -4.00 -1.94
N GLY A 156 -9.47 -3.30 -2.07
CA GLY A 156 -8.39 -3.67 -2.97
C GLY A 156 -7.78 -5.04 -2.69
N GLN A 157 -7.81 -5.92 -3.70
CA GLN A 157 -7.30 -7.28 -3.69
C GLN A 157 -6.15 -7.47 -4.68
N LEU A 158 -6.27 -6.89 -5.87
CA LEU A 158 -5.31 -7.01 -6.97
C LEU A 158 -4.33 -5.83 -7.00
N ILE A 159 -3.15 -6.06 -7.60
CA ILE A 159 -2.15 -5.03 -7.92
C ILE A 159 -1.76 -4.21 -6.67
N ARG A 160 -1.29 -4.94 -5.65
CA ARG A 160 -0.83 -4.38 -4.37
C ARG A 160 0.69 -4.50 -4.17
N GLY A 161 1.38 -5.01 -5.19
CA GLY A 161 2.82 -5.23 -5.16
C GLY A 161 3.59 -3.91 -5.32
N ALA A 162 4.88 -3.94 -4.98
CA ALA A 162 5.77 -2.83 -5.31
C ALA A 162 5.98 -2.77 -6.84
N GLY A 163 5.81 -1.58 -7.43
CA GLY A 163 6.01 -1.36 -8.87
C GLY A 163 4.96 -2.01 -9.78
N THR A 164 3.90 -2.62 -9.23
CA THR A 164 2.82 -3.20 -10.02
C THR A 164 1.77 -2.15 -10.32
N TYR A 165 1.29 -2.12 -11.56
CA TYR A 165 0.14 -1.33 -12.00
C TYR A 165 -0.72 -2.16 -12.97
N ALA A 166 -1.93 -1.70 -13.24
CA ALA A 166 -2.74 -2.13 -14.37
C ALA A 166 -3.24 -0.90 -15.13
N GLU A 167 -3.84 -1.11 -16.28
CA GLU A 167 -4.29 -0.04 -17.17
C GLU A 167 -5.69 -0.37 -17.66
N ILE A 168 -6.56 0.62 -17.76
CA ILE A 168 -7.92 0.38 -18.25
C ILE A 168 -7.89 0.35 -19.78
N ILE A 169 -8.01 -0.83 -20.39
CA ILE A 169 -7.99 -1.02 -21.84
C ILE A 169 -9.33 -0.57 -22.46
N GLY A 170 -10.45 -0.89 -21.80
CA GLY A 170 -11.77 -0.62 -22.35
C GLY A 170 -12.86 -0.59 -21.29
N LYS A 171 -13.93 0.15 -21.60
CA LYS A 171 -15.17 0.22 -20.80
C LYS A 171 -16.30 -0.28 -21.67
N GLU A 172 -16.94 -1.37 -21.28
CA GLU A 172 -18.15 -1.85 -21.93
C GLU A 172 -19.39 -1.21 -21.29
N GLU A 173 -20.48 -1.08 -22.05
CA GLU A 173 -21.72 -0.45 -21.58
C GLU A 173 -22.37 -1.17 -20.38
N SER A 174 -22.01 -2.44 -20.13
CA SER A 174 -22.57 -3.27 -19.06
C SER A 174 -21.86 -3.11 -17.69
N ASN A 175 -21.16 -2.01 -17.43
CA ASN A 175 -20.29 -1.83 -16.25
C ASN A 175 -19.17 -2.89 -16.13
N ASN A 176 -18.81 -3.52 -17.25
CA ASN A 176 -17.67 -4.41 -17.33
C ASN A 176 -16.45 -3.60 -17.79
N TYR A 177 -15.31 -3.86 -17.15
CA TYR A 177 -14.05 -3.16 -17.43
C TYR A 177 -13.02 -4.18 -17.87
N VAL A 178 -12.33 -3.86 -18.96
CA VAL A 178 -11.17 -4.64 -19.42
C VAL A 178 -9.92 -3.93 -18.90
N LEU A 179 -9.09 -4.67 -18.19
CA LEU A 179 -7.90 -4.21 -17.46
C LEU A 179 -6.63 -4.91 -17.96
#